data_AF-A0A0N5AAR8-F1
#
_entry.id   AF-A0A0N5AAR8-F1
#
_cell.length_a   1.000
_cell.length_b   1.000
_cell.length_c   1.000
_cell.angle_alpha   90.00
_cell.angle_beta   90.00
_cell.angle_gamma   90.00
#
_symmetry.space_group_name_H-M   'P 1'
#
loop_
_entity.id
_entity.type
_entity.pdbx_description
1 polymer ?
#
loop_
_entity_poly.entity_id
_entity_poly.type
_entity_poly.pdbx_seq_one_letter_code
_entity_poly.pdbx_strand_id
1 'polypeptide(L)'
;MSYTVCYSSNLESSNAEQKEDVVDNDEKSLAEFRQELATLPMKEVQKLKENLGLSLFNKTFFNSETVAKKRKTLSRTFPKRENPKRPREVSSKKPVSKFRNICEGPKKVRYDPRFDSRCGDFNQHIYETNFGFLDELRENEKKILKTELEEVKEIDPLKAEKIKETLKRMRDRERTKEELQRRKMVISELRHENNERLRQGMKPIFKTRVLFYIAAEVRKKILERKFNDLKRSNKLSKYLKKHPTEFGIDTAEADTVAEHDNVNTKDD
;
A
#
# COMPACT_ATOMS: atom_id res chain seq x y z
N MET A 1 -44.03 -38.04 -38.79
CA MET A 1 -43.50 -36.79 -39.39
C MET A 1 -44.71 -35.90 -39.64
N SER A 2 -44.99 -35.07 -38.65
CA SER A 2 -46.16 -34.21 -38.50
C SER A 2 -45.81 -33.36 -37.27
N TYR A 3 -45.98 -32.04 -37.26
CA TYR A 3 -47.29 -31.41 -37.22
C TYR A 3 -47.37 -30.09 -38.00
N THR A 4 -48.53 -29.96 -38.62
CA THR A 4 -49.21 -28.82 -39.23
C THR A 4 -49.83 -27.91 -38.15
N VAL A 5 -50.40 -26.77 -38.60
CA VAL A 5 -51.63 -26.10 -38.09
C VAL A 5 -51.46 -24.81 -37.27
N CYS A 6 -51.91 -23.70 -37.91
CA CYS A 6 -52.86 -22.66 -37.45
C CYS A 6 -52.57 -21.90 -36.14
N TYR A 7 -53.20 -20.79 -35.76
CA TYR A 7 -54.40 -20.04 -36.16
C TYR A 7 -54.18 -18.61 -35.58
N SER A 8 -54.52 -17.55 -36.33
CA SER A 8 -55.62 -16.62 -36.03
C SER A 8 -55.43 -15.59 -34.88
N SER A 9 -55.71 -14.33 -35.23
CA SER A 9 -56.62 -13.40 -34.52
C SER A 9 -56.21 -12.94 -33.11
N ASN A 10 -56.48 -11.73 -32.64
CA ASN A 10 -57.14 -10.54 -33.14
C ASN A 10 -56.98 -9.48 -32.02
N LEU A 11 -57.37 -8.26 -32.37
CA LEU A 11 -58.01 -7.28 -31.49
C LEU A 11 -57.19 -6.56 -30.40
N GLU A 12 -57.04 -5.26 -30.67
CA GLU A 12 -57.58 -4.18 -29.82
C GLU A 12 -57.33 -4.28 -28.31
N SER A 13 -56.47 -3.41 -27.82
CA SER A 13 -56.98 -2.13 -27.33
C SER A 13 -55.83 -1.30 -26.79
N SER A 14 -55.74 -0.10 -27.36
CA SER A 14 -55.27 1.08 -26.66
C SER A 14 -55.83 1.11 -25.25
N ASN A 15 -54.95 1.04 -24.25
CA ASN A 15 -55.24 1.65 -22.96
C ASN A 15 -54.14 2.67 -22.67
N ALA A 16 -54.28 3.80 -23.35
CA ALA A 16 -53.70 5.06 -22.96
C ALA A 16 -54.44 5.54 -21.70
N GLU A 17 -54.17 4.89 -20.57
CA GLU A 17 -54.55 5.45 -19.27
C GLU A 17 -53.46 6.44 -18.86
N GLN A 18 -53.70 7.68 -19.28
CA GLN A 18 -53.57 8.90 -18.48
C GLN A 18 -52.68 8.76 -17.22
N LYS A 19 -51.42 9.21 -17.36
CA LYS A 19 -50.63 9.75 -16.25
C LYS A 19 -50.07 11.13 -16.65
N GLU A 20 -50.91 11.93 -17.25
CA GLU A 20 -50.90 13.38 -17.03
C GLU A 20 -51.96 13.54 -15.94
N ASP A 21 -51.61 13.76 -14.67
CA ASP A 21 -51.74 15.11 -14.08
C ASP A 21 -51.11 15.24 -12.67
N VAL A 22 -50.19 14.35 -12.25
CA VAL A 22 -49.69 14.38 -10.86
C VAL A 22 -48.40 15.21 -10.68
N VAL A 23 -47.72 15.62 -11.76
CA VAL A 23 -46.42 16.33 -11.66
C VAL A 23 -46.59 17.86 -11.56
N ASP A 24 -47.73 18.39 -11.97
CA ASP A 24 -47.90 19.85 -12.11
C ASP A 24 -48.16 20.59 -10.79
N ASN A 25 -48.67 19.91 -9.77
CA ASN A 25 -48.98 20.56 -8.48
C ASN A 25 -47.73 20.91 -7.66
N ASP A 26 -46.69 20.08 -7.71
CA ASP A 26 -45.44 20.34 -6.98
C ASP A 26 -44.60 21.45 -7.64
N GLU A 27 -44.63 21.57 -8.98
CA GLU A 27 -43.90 22.64 -9.67
C GLU A 27 -44.60 24.00 -9.51
N LYS A 28 -45.93 24.04 -9.50
CA LYS A 28 -46.72 25.26 -9.25
C LYS A 28 -46.52 25.79 -7.83
N SER A 29 -46.62 24.92 -6.81
CA SER A 29 -46.38 25.30 -5.42
C SER A 29 -44.94 25.79 -5.16
N LEU A 30 -43.94 25.19 -5.81
CA LEU A 30 -42.56 25.67 -5.75
C LEU A 30 -42.36 27.03 -6.47
N ALA A 31 -43.12 27.30 -7.52
CA ALA A 31 -43.07 28.57 -8.23
C ALA A 31 -43.71 29.69 -7.40
N GLU A 32 -44.84 29.43 -6.76
CA GLU A 32 -45.50 30.33 -5.80
C GLU A 32 -44.57 30.66 -4.64
N PHE A 33 -43.94 29.63 -4.04
CA PHE A 33 -42.94 29.82 -2.98
C PHE A 33 -41.76 30.72 -3.40
N ARG A 34 -41.32 30.66 -4.66
CA ARG A 34 -40.26 31.56 -5.16
C ARG A 34 -40.74 33.00 -5.33
N GLN A 35 -41.99 33.19 -5.74
CA GLN A 35 -42.59 34.51 -5.86
C GLN A 35 -42.74 35.15 -4.49
N GLU A 36 -43.19 34.39 -3.49
CA GLU A 36 -43.26 34.85 -2.09
C GLU A 36 -41.87 35.27 -1.57
N LEU A 37 -40.85 34.42 -1.76
CA LEU A 37 -39.48 34.77 -1.36
C LEU A 37 -38.92 36.00 -2.07
N ALA A 38 -39.35 36.29 -3.30
CA ALA A 38 -38.91 37.47 -4.05
C ALA A 38 -39.52 38.77 -3.50
N THR A 39 -40.68 38.70 -2.85
CA THR A 39 -41.33 39.87 -2.22
C THR A 39 -40.74 40.21 -0.85
N LEU A 40 -40.15 39.23 -0.15
CA LEU A 40 -39.59 39.43 1.19
C LEU A 40 -38.24 40.16 1.16
N PRO A 41 -37.94 41.01 2.16
CA PRO A 41 -36.64 41.66 2.27
C PRO A 41 -35.53 40.63 2.53
N MET A 42 -34.34 40.88 1.95
CA MET A 42 -33.19 39.97 1.99
C MET A 42 -32.83 39.46 3.41
N LYS A 43 -33.00 40.31 4.43
CA LYS A 43 -32.71 39.95 5.83
C LYS A 43 -33.60 38.80 6.33
N GLU A 44 -34.85 38.75 5.89
CA GLU A 44 -35.80 37.69 6.27
C GLU A 44 -35.51 36.41 5.48
N VAL A 45 -35.18 36.54 4.20
CA VAL A 45 -34.72 35.42 3.37
C VAL A 45 -33.46 34.77 3.96
N GLN A 46 -32.54 35.58 4.50
CA GLN A 46 -31.34 35.07 5.16
C GLN A 46 -31.67 34.26 6.43
N LYS A 47 -32.58 34.76 7.27
CA LYS A 47 -33.05 34.00 8.45
C LYS A 47 -33.73 32.69 8.05
N LEU A 48 -34.56 32.71 7.01
CA LEU A 48 -35.20 31.50 6.47
C LEU A 48 -34.16 30.49 5.97
N LYS A 49 -33.12 30.95 5.28
CA LYS A 49 -32.01 30.11 4.81
C LYS A 49 -31.22 29.49 5.96
N GLU A 50 -31.00 30.24 7.04
CA GLU A 50 -30.32 29.75 8.25
C GLU A 50 -31.18 28.70 8.97
N ASN A 51 -32.47 28.94 9.12
CA ASN A 51 -33.41 28.03 9.81
C ASN A 51 -33.70 26.75 9.02
N LEU A 52 -33.90 26.85 7.69
CA LEU A 52 -34.16 25.69 6.82
C LEU A 52 -32.88 24.94 6.44
N GLY A 53 -31.72 25.61 6.56
CA GLY A 53 -30.42 25.11 6.15
C GLY A 53 -30.15 25.24 4.64
N LEU A 54 -28.86 25.39 4.30
CA LEU A 54 -28.36 25.61 2.94
C LEU A 54 -28.82 24.56 1.93
N SER A 55 -28.85 23.28 2.31
CA SER A 55 -29.16 22.17 1.41
C SER A 55 -30.63 22.17 0.98
N LEU A 56 -31.54 22.30 1.94
CA LEU A 56 -32.98 22.26 1.69
C LEU A 56 -33.44 23.52 0.94
N PHE A 57 -32.97 24.69 1.37
CA PHE A 57 -33.25 25.97 0.70
C PHE A 57 -32.77 25.97 -0.75
N ASN A 58 -31.54 25.52 -1.01
CA ASN A 58 -31.02 25.48 -2.38
C ASN A 58 -31.78 24.47 -3.26
N LYS A 59 -32.27 23.37 -2.67
CA LYS A 59 -33.07 22.37 -3.38
C LYS A 59 -34.42 22.93 -3.83
N THR A 60 -35.14 23.64 -2.96
CA THR A 60 -36.45 24.25 -3.28
C THR A 60 -36.28 25.47 -4.21
N PHE A 61 -35.31 26.33 -3.95
CA PHE A 61 -35.09 27.56 -4.71
C PHE A 61 -34.49 27.33 -6.11
N PHE A 62 -33.48 26.48 -6.26
CA PHE A 62 -32.82 26.25 -7.57
C PHE A 62 -33.37 25.05 -8.36
N ASN A 63 -34.44 24.41 -7.87
CA ASN A 63 -35.01 23.18 -8.43
C ASN A 63 -33.94 22.10 -8.73
N SER A 64 -32.95 21.96 -7.86
CA SER A 64 -31.75 21.18 -8.15
C SER A 64 -32.03 19.70 -8.42
N GLU A 65 -33.11 19.16 -7.85
CA GLU A 65 -33.56 17.78 -8.07
C GLU A 65 -34.20 17.55 -9.43
N THR A 66 -35.02 18.48 -9.94
CA THR A 66 -35.59 18.35 -11.28
C THR A 66 -34.50 18.53 -12.34
N VAL A 67 -33.54 19.45 -12.10
CA VAL A 67 -32.36 19.63 -12.96
C VAL A 67 -31.44 18.39 -12.93
N ALA A 68 -31.23 17.78 -11.76
CA ALA A 68 -30.44 16.55 -11.62
C ALA A 68 -31.15 15.32 -12.23
N LYS A 69 -32.48 15.20 -12.07
CA LYS A 69 -33.31 14.17 -12.73
C LYS A 69 -33.29 14.35 -14.25
N LYS A 70 -33.50 15.58 -14.77
CA LYS A 70 -33.38 15.90 -16.21
C LYS A 70 -31.98 15.59 -16.75
N ARG A 71 -30.91 15.90 -16.01
CA ARG A 71 -29.53 15.54 -16.41
C ARG A 71 -29.29 14.03 -16.47
N LYS A 72 -29.85 13.26 -15.53
CA LYS A 72 -29.78 11.78 -15.53
C LYS A 72 -30.61 11.16 -16.66
N THR A 73 -31.78 11.72 -17.00
CA THR A 73 -32.57 11.24 -18.14
C THR A 73 -31.89 11.59 -19.47
N LEU A 74 -31.32 12.79 -19.61
CA LEU A 74 -30.53 13.23 -20.77
C LEU A 74 -29.29 12.35 -21.01
N SER A 75 -28.56 11.92 -19.97
CA SER A 75 -27.42 11.01 -20.18
C SER A 75 -27.83 9.59 -20.59
N ARG A 76 -29.06 9.17 -20.26
CA ARG A 76 -29.69 7.92 -20.72
C ARG A 76 -30.36 8.01 -22.10
N THR A 77 -30.51 9.20 -22.69
CA THR A 77 -31.17 9.38 -24.01
C THR A 77 -30.38 8.85 -25.20
N PHE A 78 -29.15 8.40 -24.98
CA PHE A 78 -28.39 7.81 -26.05
C PHE A 78 -28.53 6.28 -26.02
N PRO A 79 -28.98 5.64 -27.12
CA PRO A 79 -29.14 4.20 -27.17
C PRO A 79 -27.80 3.49 -26.90
N LYS A 80 -27.87 2.33 -26.24
CA LYS A 80 -26.69 1.47 -26.04
C LYS A 80 -26.22 0.99 -27.42
N ARG A 81 -24.90 0.99 -27.62
CA ARG A 81 -24.29 0.43 -28.84
C ARG A 81 -24.43 -1.08 -28.78
N GLU A 82 -24.71 -1.71 -29.92
CA GLU A 82 -24.71 -3.17 -30.04
C GLU A 82 -23.29 -3.75 -29.87
N ASN A 83 -22.27 -3.04 -30.37
CA ASN A 83 -20.87 -3.40 -30.23
C ASN A 83 -20.06 -2.22 -29.67
N PRO A 84 -19.22 -2.41 -28.63
CA PRO A 84 -18.43 -1.34 -28.03
C PRO A 84 -17.46 -0.63 -29.00
N LYS A 85 -16.99 -1.31 -30.05
CA LYS A 85 -16.04 -0.78 -31.04
C LYS A 85 -16.70 -0.05 -32.22
N ARG A 86 -18.04 -0.03 -32.31
CA ARG A 86 -18.76 0.68 -33.39
C ARG A 86 -18.91 2.18 -33.05
N PRO A 87 -18.76 3.11 -34.02
CA PRO A 87 -19.15 4.50 -33.82
C PRO A 87 -20.64 4.62 -33.43
N ARG A 88 -20.99 5.68 -32.72
CA ARG A 88 -22.37 5.87 -32.25
C ARG A 88 -23.20 6.58 -33.29
N GLU A 89 -24.31 5.99 -33.69
CA GLU A 89 -25.31 6.64 -34.53
C GLU A 89 -26.12 7.66 -33.70
N VAL A 90 -26.26 8.88 -34.21
CA VAL A 90 -27.03 9.98 -33.59
C VAL A 90 -27.89 10.67 -34.65
N SER A 91 -29.09 11.09 -34.29
CA SER A 91 -30.00 11.79 -35.21
C SER A 91 -29.41 13.13 -35.65
N SER A 92 -29.49 13.42 -36.96
CA SER A 92 -29.09 14.70 -37.58
C SER A 92 -29.85 15.91 -37.05
N LYS A 93 -31.03 15.70 -36.46
CA LYS A 93 -31.86 16.76 -35.85
C LYS A 93 -31.30 17.26 -34.52
N LYS A 94 -30.32 16.58 -33.91
CA LYS A 94 -29.72 16.99 -32.64
C LYS A 94 -28.62 18.03 -32.91
N PRO A 95 -28.79 19.30 -32.49
CA PRO A 95 -27.79 20.34 -32.73
C PRO A 95 -26.52 20.03 -31.94
N VAL A 96 -25.36 20.28 -32.55
CA VAL A 96 -24.05 20.14 -31.89
C VAL A 96 -23.88 21.28 -30.87
N SER A 97 -23.41 20.97 -29.66
CA SER A 97 -23.08 22.00 -28.66
C SER A 97 -21.96 22.90 -29.19
N LYS A 98 -22.17 24.22 -29.14
CA LYS A 98 -21.15 25.22 -29.51
C LYS A 98 -19.99 25.26 -28.49
N PHE A 99 -20.25 24.88 -27.24
CA PHE A 99 -19.24 24.81 -26.20
C PHE A 99 -18.59 23.42 -26.18
N ARG A 100 -17.27 23.37 -26.36
CA ARG A 100 -16.47 22.17 -26.12
C ARG A 100 -16.28 22.03 -24.61
N ASN A 101 -16.55 20.85 -24.04
CA ASN A 101 -16.20 20.52 -22.65
C ASN A 101 -14.67 20.36 -22.59
N ILE A 102 -13.92 21.46 -22.42
CA ILE A 102 -12.45 21.46 -22.46
C ILE A 102 -11.84 20.91 -21.17
N CYS A 103 -12.55 21.01 -20.04
CA CYS A 103 -12.11 20.42 -18.78
C CYS A 103 -12.96 19.19 -18.44
N GLU A 104 -12.42 18.00 -18.70
CA GLU A 104 -12.83 16.81 -17.95
C GLU A 104 -12.51 17.10 -16.47
N GLY A 105 -13.51 17.13 -15.59
CA GLY A 105 -13.30 17.34 -14.15
C GLY A 105 -12.34 16.29 -13.55
N PRO A 106 -11.73 16.54 -12.37
CA PRO A 106 -10.78 15.61 -11.78
C PRO A 106 -11.41 14.23 -11.60
N LYS A 107 -10.89 13.24 -12.34
CA LYS A 107 -11.35 11.86 -12.25
C LYS A 107 -11.00 11.34 -10.85
N LYS A 108 -11.99 10.81 -10.12
CA LYS A 108 -11.74 10.11 -8.86
C LYS A 108 -11.01 8.81 -9.17
N VAL A 109 -9.68 8.84 -9.07
CA VAL A 109 -8.86 7.64 -9.15
C VAL A 109 -9.04 6.88 -7.84
N ARG A 110 -9.26 5.56 -7.91
CA ARG A 110 -9.27 4.71 -6.71
C ARG A 110 -7.81 4.46 -6.32
N TYR A 111 -7.49 4.73 -5.07
CA TYR A 111 -6.12 4.64 -4.56
C TYR A 111 -5.97 3.40 -3.68
N ASP A 112 -4.85 2.69 -3.80
CA ASP A 112 -4.48 1.61 -2.88
C ASP A 112 -3.50 2.20 -1.84
N PRO A 113 -3.88 2.29 -0.56
CA PRO A 113 -3.05 2.91 0.47
C PRO A 113 -1.69 2.21 0.66
N ARG A 114 -1.53 0.97 0.21
CA ARG A 114 -0.25 0.25 0.30
C ARG A 114 0.78 0.73 -0.72
N PHE A 115 0.31 1.27 -1.84
CA PHE A 115 1.15 1.63 -2.98
C PHE A 115 1.08 3.11 -3.32
N ASP A 116 0.31 3.89 -2.55
CA ASP A 116 0.17 5.32 -2.74
C ASP A 116 1.26 6.08 -1.98
N SER A 117 2.02 6.90 -2.70
CA SER A 117 3.09 7.72 -2.12
C SER A 117 2.60 8.71 -1.06
N ARG A 118 1.29 8.99 -1.02
CA ARG A 118 0.68 9.87 0.00
C ARG A 118 0.53 9.21 1.36
N CYS A 119 0.58 7.88 1.44
CA CYS A 119 0.40 7.14 2.69
C CYS A 119 1.68 7.05 3.56
N GLY A 120 2.79 7.62 3.08
CA GLY A 120 4.06 7.70 3.80
C GLY A 120 5.03 6.57 3.44
N ASP A 121 6.27 6.71 3.91
CA ASP A 121 7.36 5.79 3.60
C ASP A 121 7.46 4.63 4.60
N PHE A 122 8.13 3.55 4.18
CA PHE A 122 8.38 2.39 5.04
C PHE A 122 9.27 2.75 6.24
N ASN A 123 8.72 2.60 7.45
CA ASN A 123 9.47 2.73 8.68
C ASN A 123 9.81 1.36 9.26
N GLN A 124 11.09 0.98 9.17
CA GLN A 124 11.58 -0.30 9.63
C GLN A 124 11.34 -0.55 11.12
N HIS A 125 11.43 0.48 11.98
CA HIS A 125 11.21 0.32 13.41
C HIS A 125 9.77 -0.08 13.71
N ILE A 126 8.80 0.65 13.14
CA ILE A 126 7.37 0.38 13.31
C ILE A 126 7.04 -1.02 12.78
N TYR A 127 7.61 -1.40 11.64
CA TYR A 127 7.42 -2.73 11.09
C TYR A 127 7.96 -3.83 12.02
N GLU A 128 9.18 -3.67 12.53
CA GLU A 128 9.80 -4.64 13.46
C GLU A 128 8.98 -4.78 14.75
N THR A 129 8.44 -3.68 15.29
CA THR A 129 7.57 -3.71 16.48
C THR A 129 6.21 -4.36 16.20
N ASN A 130 5.52 -3.94 15.14
CA ASN A 130 4.15 -4.39 14.86
C ASN A 130 4.08 -5.82 14.30
N PHE A 131 5.11 -6.23 13.55
CA PHE A 131 5.15 -7.51 12.85
C PHE A 131 6.27 -8.44 13.34
N GLY A 132 6.69 -8.29 14.60
CA GLY A 132 7.72 -9.15 15.23
C GLY A 132 7.35 -10.64 15.20
N PHE A 133 6.07 -10.98 15.30
CA PHE A 133 5.56 -12.36 15.25
C PHE A 133 5.91 -13.11 13.95
N LEU A 134 6.21 -12.38 12.86
CA LEU A 134 6.63 -12.99 11.60
C LEU A 134 7.98 -13.70 11.72
N ASP A 135 8.81 -13.35 12.70
CA ASP A 135 10.06 -14.07 12.96
C ASP A 135 9.76 -15.50 13.43
N GLU A 136 8.82 -15.69 14.37
CA GLU A 136 8.40 -17.01 14.85
C GLU A 136 7.76 -17.85 13.74
N LEU A 137 6.92 -17.23 12.92
CA LEU A 137 6.32 -17.90 11.76
C LEU A 137 7.39 -18.40 10.78
N ARG A 138 8.39 -17.57 10.47
CA ARG A 138 9.51 -17.95 9.60
C ARG A 138 10.37 -19.06 10.18
N GLU A 139 10.57 -19.09 11.51
CA GLU A 139 11.25 -20.22 12.17
C GLU A 139 10.47 -21.53 11.99
N ASN A 140 9.14 -21.48 12.11
CA ASN A 140 8.28 -22.65 11.91
C ASN A 140 8.27 -23.10 10.44
N GLU A 141 8.17 -22.17 9.49
CA GLU A 141 8.29 -22.47 8.06
C GLU A 141 9.63 -23.16 7.73
N LYS A 142 10.74 -22.71 8.31
CA LYS A 142 12.04 -23.38 8.14
C LYS A 142 12.05 -24.82 8.68
N LYS A 143 11.36 -25.08 9.80
CA LYS A 143 11.27 -26.44 10.35
C LYS A 143 10.49 -27.35 9.40
N ILE A 144 9.35 -26.89 8.90
CA ILE A 144 8.53 -27.62 7.93
C ILE A 144 9.31 -27.90 6.65
N LEU A 145 10.01 -26.90 6.09
CA LEU A 145 10.82 -27.11 4.89
C LEU A 145 11.98 -28.09 5.10
N LYS A 146 12.52 -28.20 6.32
CA LYS A 146 13.56 -29.20 6.63
C LYS A 146 12.99 -30.62 6.67
N THR A 147 11.83 -30.81 7.28
CA THR A 147 11.16 -32.12 7.33
C THR A 147 10.72 -32.56 5.92
N GLU A 148 10.10 -31.66 5.15
CA GLU A 148 9.75 -31.92 3.76
C GLU A 148 10.98 -32.27 2.91
N LEU A 149 12.11 -31.61 3.15
CA LEU A 149 13.35 -31.92 2.45
C LEU A 149 13.83 -33.33 2.76
N GLU A 150 13.72 -33.79 4.01
CA GLU A 150 14.13 -35.15 4.40
C GLU A 150 13.26 -36.22 3.73
N GLU A 151 11.96 -35.98 3.61
CA GLU A 151 11.03 -36.89 2.94
C GLU A 151 11.25 -36.95 1.42
N VAL A 152 11.47 -35.79 0.78
CA VAL A 152 11.49 -35.68 -0.68
C VAL A 152 12.87 -35.98 -1.28
N LYS A 153 13.95 -35.95 -0.49
CA LYS A 153 15.35 -36.16 -0.92
C LYS A 153 15.54 -37.36 -1.86
N GLU A 154 14.91 -38.48 -1.54
CA GLU A 154 15.05 -39.74 -2.28
C GLU A 154 13.97 -39.92 -3.36
N ILE A 155 12.84 -39.22 -3.25
CA ILE A 155 11.66 -39.41 -4.10
C ILE A 155 11.71 -38.51 -5.34
N ASP A 156 12.01 -37.22 -5.16
CA ASP A 156 12.03 -36.24 -6.24
C ASP A 156 13.21 -35.27 -6.06
N PRO A 157 14.32 -35.49 -6.78
CA PRO A 157 15.52 -34.69 -6.62
C PRO A 157 15.31 -33.23 -7.05
N LEU A 158 14.45 -32.97 -8.04
CA LEU A 158 14.17 -31.61 -8.53
C LEU A 158 13.41 -30.79 -7.49
N LYS A 159 12.45 -31.42 -6.81
CA LYS A 159 11.70 -30.76 -5.73
C LYS A 159 12.57 -30.58 -4.48
N ALA A 160 13.42 -31.56 -4.15
CA ALA A 160 14.39 -31.43 -3.07
C ALA A 160 15.39 -30.28 -3.32
N GLU A 161 15.84 -30.07 -4.56
CA GLU A 161 16.72 -28.95 -4.91
C GLU A 161 16.02 -27.60 -4.70
N LYS A 162 14.77 -27.47 -5.14
CA LYS A 162 13.95 -26.25 -4.91
C LYS A 162 13.84 -25.94 -3.42
N ILE A 163 13.56 -26.93 -2.58
CA ILE A 163 13.45 -26.74 -1.12
C ILE A 163 14.81 -26.36 -0.50
N LYS A 164 15.92 -26.96 -0.96
CA LYS A 164 17.27 -26.56 -0.54
C LYS A 164 17.54 -25.10 -0.87
N GLU A 165 17.15 -24.66 -2.07
CA GLU A 165 17.33 -23.29 -2.52
C GLU A 165 16.49 -22.30 -1.70
N THR A 166 15.23 -22.62 -1.41
CA THR A 166 14.38 -21.76 -0.56
C THR A 166 14.97 -21.63 0.85
N LEU A 167 15.38 -22.75 1.46
CA LEU A 167 16.06 -22.74 2.76
C LEU A 167 17.35 -21.93 2.75
N LYS A 168 18.14 -21.99 1.67
CA LYS A 168 19.34 -21.17 1.50
C LYS A 168 18.99 -19.68 1.50
N ARG A 169 18.00 -19.27 0.69
CA ARG A 169 17.53 -17.87 0.63
C ARG A 169 17.03 -17.37 1.99
N MET A 170 16.33 -18.21 2.77
CA MET A 170 15.89 -17.84 4.12
C MET A 170 17.07 -17.61 5.08
N ARG A 171 18.07 -18.50 5.08
CA ARG A 171 19.29 -18.34 5.89
C ARG A 171 20.09 -17.09 5.50
N ASP A 172 20.19 -16.79 4.20
CA ASP A 172 20.88 -15.60 3.73
C ASP A 172 20.16 -14.30 4.16
N ARG A 173 18.82 -14.30 4.14
CA ARG A 173 18.00 -13.20 4.68
C ARG A 173 18.18 -13.01 6.19
N GLU A 174 18.28 -14.09 6.95
CA GLU A 174 18.55 -14.00 8.40
C GLU A 174 19.93 -13.44 8.68
N ARG A 175 20.96 -13.93 8.00
CA ARG A 175 22.32 -13.43 8.13
C ARG A 175 22.41 -11.93 7.81
N THR A 176 21.77 -11.48 6.74
CA THR A 176 21.73 -10.06 6.38
C THR A 176 20.97 -9.22 7.42
N LYS A 177 19.88 -9.74 7.98
CA LYS A 177 19.14 -9.10 9.09
C LYS A 177 20.03 -8.98 10.34
N GLU A 178 20.74 -10.04 10.74
CA GLU A 178 21.67 -10.03 11.88
C GLU A 178 22.83 -9.05 11.68
N GLU A 179 23.39 -8.98 10.47
CA GLU A 179 24.40 -7.97 10.13
C GLU A 179 23.87 -6.54 10.26
N LEU A 180 22.65 -6.28 9.80
CA LEU A 180 22.00 -4.99 9.94
C LEU A 180 21.73 -4.65 11.42
N GLN A 181 21.24 -5.60 12.21
CA GLN A 181 20.98 -5.40 13.63
C GLN A 181 22.27 -5.11 14.41
N ARG A 182 23.37 -5.82 14.13
CA ARG A 182 24.68 -5.50 14.73
C ARG A 182 25.12 -4.07 14.42
N ARG A 183 24.96 -3.62 13.16
CA ARG A 183 25.27 -2.23 12.79
C ARG A 183 24.39 -1.24 13.55
N LYS A 184 23.08 -1.50 13.65
CA LYS A 184 22.13 -0.67 14.41
C LYS A 184 22.54 -0.56 15.89
N MET A 185 22.89 -1.68 16.53
CA MET A 185 23.31 -1.70 17.94
C MET A 185 24.59 -0.87 18.17
N VAL A 186 25.59 -0.99 17.29
CA VAL A 186 26.82 -0.16 17.38
C VAL A 186 26.51 1.33 17.25
N ILE A 187 25.66 1.70 16.30
CA ILE A 187 25.27 3.10 16.10
C ILE A 187 24.44 3.59 17.30
N SER A 188 23.55 2.77 17.84
CA SER A 188 22.73 3.11 19.00
C SER A 188 23.57 3.35 20.24
N GLU A 189 24.56 2.49 20.52
CA GLU A 189 25.49 2.68 21.63
C GLU A 189 26.34 3.94 21.47
N LEU A 190 26.86 4.21 20.27
CA LEU A 190 27.58 5.47 20.00
C LEU A 190 26.70 6.71 20.24
N ARG A 191 25.42 6.65 19.87
CA ARG A 191 24.46 7.72 20.15
C ARG A 191 24.19 7.85 21.64
N HIS A 192 24.06 6.72 22.34
CA HIS A 192 23.85 6.68 23.78
C HIS A 192 25.02 7.29 24.55
N GLU A 193 26.26 6.86 24.26
CA GLU A 193 27.50 7.42 24.84
C GLU A 193 27.59 8.95 24.62
N ASN A 194 27.14 9.44 23.47
CA ASN A 194 27.13 10.87 23.17
C ASN A 194 26.04 11.62 23.93
N ASN A 195 24.85 11.03 24.10
CA ASN A 195 23.79 11.59 24.92
C ASN A 195 24.21 11.68 26.40
N GLU A 196 24.92 10.68 26.91
CA GLU A 196 25.45 10.71 28.29
C GLU A 196 26.48 11.81 28.50
N ARG A 197 27.40 12.00 27.55
CA ARG A 197 28.35 13.13 27.59
C ARG A 197 27.64 14.48 27.63
N LEU A 198 26.62 14.65 26.79
CA LEU A 198 25.81 15.87 26.80
C LEU A 198 25.13 16.10 28.13
N ARG A 199 24.57 15.06 28.75
CA ARG A 199 23.97 15.14 30.09
C ARG A 199 24.98 15.56 31.16
N GLN A 200 26.25 15.16 31.01
CA GLN A 200 27.35 15.55 31.88
C GLN A 200 27.91 16.95 31.55
N GLY A 201 27.35 17.66 30.56
CA GLY A 201 27.83 18.96 30.10
C GLY A 201 29.08 18.89 29.20
N MET A 202 29.53 17.69 28.83
CA MET A 202 30.64 17.48 27.91
C MET A 202 30.16 17.49 26.45
N LYS A 203 31.06 17.85 25.53
CA LYS A 203 30.76 17.83 24.09
C LYS A 203 30.65 16.39 23.57
N PRO A 204 29.71 16.07 22.65
CA PRO A 204 29.66 14.77 21.98
C PRO A 204 30.97 14.47 21.26
N ILE A 205 31.40 13.21 21.32
CA ILE A 205 32.55 12.74 20.56
C ILE A 205 32.03 12.14 19.26
N PHE A 206 32.15 12.94 18.21
CA PHE A 206 32.08 12.41 16.86
C PHE A 206 33.48 11.91 16.50
N LYS A 207 33.58 10.61 16.26
CA LYS A 207 34.73 10.01 15.57
C LYS A 207 35.01 10.87 14.32
N THR A 208 36.26 11.26 14.10
CA THR A 208 36.77 12.48 13.42
C THR A 208 36.07 12.94 12.12
N ARG A 209 35.99 14.26 11.86
CA ARG A 209 35.21 14.95 10.80
C ARG A 209 35.39 14.49 9.34
N VAL A 210 36.40 13.70 9.00
CA VAL A 210 36.60 13.21 7.63
C VAL A 210 35.80 11.92 7.46
N LEU A 211 34.72 11.97 6.69
CA LEU A 211 33.73 10.89 6.47
C LEU A 211 34.33 9.48 6.32
N PHE A 212 35.51 9.37 5.68
CA PHE A 212 36.23 8.12 5.51
C PHE A 212 36.69 7.48 6.83
N TYR A 213 37.28 8.27 7.75
CA TYR A 213 37.77 7.78 9.04
C TYR A 213 36.62 7.47 10.01
N ILE A 214 35.51 8.23 9.95
CA ILE A 214 34.28 7.91 10.72
C ILE A 214 33.77 6.52 10.35
N ALA A 215 33.66 6.26 9.04
CA ALA A 215 33.23 4.97 8.55
C ALA A 215 34.20 3.87 8.97
N ALA A 216 35.52 4.11 8.93
CA ALA A 216 36.53 3.14 9.36
C ALA A 216 36.42 2.78 10.84
N GLU A 217 36.29 3.77 11.73
CA GLU A 217 36.20 3.51 13.17
C GLU A 217 34.88 2.85 13.58
N VAL A 218 33.76 3.21 12.93
CA VAL A 218 32.47 2.54 13.14
C VAL A 218 32.54 1.11 12.62
N ARG A 219 33.15 0.89 11.45
CA ARG A 219 33.42 -0.45 10.92
C ARG A 219 34.26 -1.26 11.89
N LYS A 220 35.32 -0.70 12.48
CA LYS A 220 36.15 -1.38 13.50
C LYS A 220 35.31 -1.85 14.68
N LYS A 221 34.47 -0.98 15.27
CA LYS A 221 33.54 -1.38 16.35
C LYS A 221 32.56 -2.49 15.91
N ILE A 222 32.06 -2.45 14.67
CA ILE A 222 31.19 -3.52 14.12
C ILE A 222 31.97 -4.84 13.97
N LEU A 223 33.21 -4.77 13.48
CA LEU A 223 34.09 -5.93 13.31
C LEU A 223 34.47 -6.55 14.66
N GLU A 224 34.80 -5.73 15.66
CA GLU A 224 35.07 -6.18 17.03
C GLU A 224 33.89 -6.97 17.61
N ARG A 225 32.64 -6.49 17.44
CA ARG A 225 31.46 -7.25 17.85
C ARG A 225 31.30 -8.55 17.08
N LYS A 226 31.45 -8.50 15.75
CA LYS A 226 31.38 -9.68 14.90
C LYS A 226 32.42 -10.73 15.32
N PHE A 227 33.63 -10.30 15.66
CA PHE A 227 34.68 -11.16 16.20
C PHE A 227 34.25 -11.83 17.51
N ASN A 228 33.73 -11.05 18.46
CA ASN A 228 33.25 -11.58 19.74
C ASN A 228 32.08 -12.56 19.56
N ASP A 229 31.14 -12.29 18.67
CA ASP A 229 30.03 -13.19 18.36
C ASP A 229 30.52 -14.50 17.73
N LEU A 230 31.51 -14.41 16.83
CA LEU A 230 32.14 -15.58 16.22
C LEU A 230 32.95 -16.41 17.21
N LYS A 231 33.64 -15.74 18.16
CA LYS A 231 34.35 -16.39 19.25
C LYS A 231 33.38 -17.12 20.18
N ARG A 232 32.29 -16.47 20.58
CA ARG A 232 31.21 -17.08 21.38
C ARG A 232 30.55 -18.28 20.70
N SER A 233 30.43 -18.24 19.38
CA SER A 233 29.80 -19.31 18.60
C SER A 233 30.78 -20.38 18.10
N ASN A 234 32.05 -20.36 18.54
CA ASN A 234 33.13 -21.28 18.13
C ASN A 234 33.30 -21.38 16.59
N LYS A 235 32.91 -20.33 15.86
CA LYS A 235 32.98 -20.26 14.38
C LYS A 235 34.11 -19.35 13.89
N LEU A 236 34.88 -18.78 14.81
CA LEU A 236 35.93 -17.81 14.52
C LEU A 236 37.02 -18.37 13.62
N SER A 237 37.59 -19.53 13.96
CA SER A 237 38.64 -20.19 13.16
C SER A 237 38.22 -20.40 11.70
N LYS A 238 37.04 -20.97 11.48
CA LYS A 238 36.46 -21.16 10.14
C LYS A 238 36.24 -19.85 9.41
N TYR A 239 35.87 -18.79 10.14
CA TYR A 239 35.66 -17.46 9.55
C TYR A 239 36.97 -16.82 9.11
N LEU A 240 38.01 -16.85 9.97
CA LEU A 240 39.33 -16.30 9.69
C LEU A 240 39.98 -16.97 8.48
N LYS A 241 39.86 -18.31 8.36
CA LYS A 241 40.32 -19.06 7.18
C LYS A 241 39.65 -18.61 5.88
N LYS A 242 38.37 -18.23 5.94
CA LYS A 242 37.60 -17.80 4.76
C LYS A 242 37.78 -16.31 4.44
N HIS A 243 38.01 -15.48 5.46
CA HIS A 243 38.04 -14.02 5.37
C HIS A 243 39.21 -13.41 6.16
N PRO A 244 40.47 -13.73 5.83
CA PRO A 244 41.65 -13.26 6.58
C PRO A 244 41.83 -11.73 6.47
N THR A 245 41.54 -11.17 5.29
CA THR A 245 41.69 -9.74 5.00
C THR A 245 40.70 -8.84 5.72
N GLU A 246 39.55 -9.36 6.19
CA GLU A 246 38.56 -8.54 6.89
C GLU A 246 39.08 -8.01 8.23
N PHE A 247 39.98 -8.74 8.90
CA PHE A 247 40.57 -8.34 10.17
C PHE A 247 42.00 -7.81 10.02
N GLY A 248 42.51 -7.70 8.79
CA GLY A 248 43.89 -7.28 8.52
C GLY A 248 44.94 -8.30 8.99
N ILE A 249 44.59 -9.59 9.01
CA ILE A 249 45.49 -10.68 9.38
C ILE A 249 46.04 -11.31 8.09
N ASP A 250 47.36 -11.56 8.06
CA ASP A 250 48.00 -12.26 6.95
C ASP A 250 47.59 -13.74 6.94
N THR A 251 47.50 -14.35 5.76
CA THR A 251 46.97 -15.73 5.61
C THR A 251 47.72 -16.77 6.45
N ALA A 252 49.02 -16.56 6.69
CA ALA A 252 49.85 -17.46 7.51
C ALA A 252 49.59 -17.33 9.01
N GLU A 253 49.20 -16.14 9.51
CA GLU A 253 48.85 -15.90 10.91
C GLU A 253 47.43 -16.37 11.25
N ALA A 254 46.53 -16.39 10.26
CA ALA A 254 45.15 -16.88 10.44
C ALA A 254 45.10 -18.39 10.76
N ASP A 255 46.07 -19.17 10.24
CA ASP A 255 46.16 -20.61 10.48
C ASP A 255 46.72 -20.94 11.88
N THR A 256 47.64 -20.14 12.43
CA THR A 256 48.19 -20.35 13.78
C THR A 256 47.20 -19.96 14.88
N VAL A 257 46.46 -18.85 14.72
CA VAL A 257 45.41 -18.44 15.68
C VAL A 257 44.26 -19.45 15.71
N ALA A 258 43.97 -20.12 14.58
CA ALA A 258 42.94 -21.15 14.50
C ALA A 258 43.27 -22.44 15.27
N GLU A 259 44.55 -22.72 15.54
CA GLU A 259 44.97 -23.90 16.30
C GLU A 259 44.87 -23.70 17.81
N HIS A 260 45.12 -22.49 18.33
CA HIS A 260 45.07 -22.21 19.77
C HIS A 260 43.66 -22.24 20.37
N ASP A 261 42.63 -21.84 19.63
CA ASP A 261 41.24 -21.87 20.13
C ASP A 261 40.63 -23.30 20.17
N ASN A 262 41.20 -24.27 19.45
CA ASN A 262 40.68 -25.65 19.38
C ASN A 262 41.23 -26.57 20.49
N VAL A 263 42.25 -26.11 21.22
CA VAL A 263 42.86 -26.85 22.35
C VAL A 263 42.08 -26.60 23.65
N ASN A 264 41.42 -25.45 23.79
CA ASN A 264 40.75 -25.04 25.04
C ASN A 264 39.30 -25.55 25.20
N THR A 265 38.78 -26.34 24.26
CA THR A 265 37.41 -26.88 24.28
C THR A 265 37.35 -28.41 24.48
N LYS A 266 38.47 -29.06 24.83
CA LYS A 266 38.52 -30.52 25.07
C LYS A 266 38.43 -30.93 26.54
N ASP A 267 38.45 -29.99 27.48
CA ASP A 267 38.54 -30.28 28.91
C ASP A 267 37.27 -29.93 29.73
N ASP A 268 36.11 -29.72 29.10
CA ASP A 268 34.80 -29.58 29.77
C ASP A 268 33.72 -30.50 29.17
#